data_AF-A0A9E4VF49-F1
#
_entry.id   AF-A0A9E4VF49-F1
#
_cell.length_a   1.000
_cell.length_b   1.000
_cell.length_c   1.000
_cell.angle_alpha   90.00
_cell.angle_beta   90.00
_cell.angle_gamma   90.00
#
_symmetry.space_group_name_H-M   'P 1'
#
loop_
_entity.id
_entity.type
_entity.pdbx_description
1 polymer ?
#
loop_
_entity_poly.entity_id
_entity_poly.type
_entity_poly.pdbx_seq_one_letter_code
_entity_poly.pdbx_strand_id
1 'polypeptide(L)'
;MSERFVLPFDGPLDLPTTLASGQCFRWRADDSGAWTGVIGTDIVRLARTPEGVAIESAPTPPAELAERIAAYLRLDDDLPAIQARIGGDERIREGIDRYPGMR
;
A
#
# COMPACT_ATOMS: atom_id res chain seq x y z
N MET A 1 -19.74 1.36 -2.66
CA MET A 1 -18.73 2.10 -1.88
C MET A 1 -19.07 3.56 -2.04
N SER A 2 -19.38 4.28 -0.96
CA SER A 2 -19.88 5.67 -1.07
C SER A 2 -19.20 6.64 -0.10
N GLU A 3 -18.48 6.14 0.91
CA GLU A 3 -17.65 6.95 1.78
C GLU A 3 -16.18 6.75 1.44
N ARG A 4 -15.42 7.85 1.45
CA ARG A 4 -13.97 7.88 1.21
C ARG A 4 -13.29 8.48 2.44
N PHE A 5 -12.28 7.79 2.94
CA PHE A 5 -11.40 8.26 4.02
C PHE A 5 -9.97 8.39 3.48
N VAL A 6 -9.20 9.36 3.96
CA VAL A 6 -7.77 9.47 3.62
C VAL A 6 -6.98 9.16 4.88
N LEU A 7 -6.27 8.03 4.86
CA LEU A 7 -5.31 7.67 5.90
C LEU A 7 -4.02 8.47 5.66
N PRO A 8 -3.67 9.42 6.55
CA PRO A 8 -2.48 10.24 6.36
C PRO A 8 -1.21 9.40 6.38
N PHE A 9 -0.36 9.55 5.37
CA PHE A 9 0.91 8.82 5.28
C PHE A 9 1.87 9.46 4.27
N ASP A 10 3.02 9.93 4.74
CA ASP A 10 4.04 10.62 3.96
C ASP A 10 5.27 9.75 3.64
N GLY A 11 5.34 8.54 4.19
CA GLY A 11 6.43 7.60 3.94
C GLY A 11 6.43 7.00 2.52
N PRO A 12 7.50 6.26 2.16
CA PRO A 12 7.61 5.60 0.87
C PRO A 12 6.55 4.50 0.74
N LEU A 13 5.72 4.59 -0.31
CA LEU A 13 4.72 3.60 -0.68
C LEU A 13 4.43 3.72 -2.17
N ASP A 14 4.53 2.61 -2.88
CA ASP A 14 4.12 2.46 -4.27
C ASP A 14 3.13 1.29 -4.37
N LEU A 15 1.84 1.62 -4.55
CA LEU A 15 0.77 0.62 -4.61
C LEU A 15 0.95 -0.38 -5.77
N PRO A 16 1.33 0.02 -7.00
CA PRO A 16 1.54 -0.93 -8.07
C PRO A 16 2.58 -2.00 -7.76
N THR A 17 3.76 -1.61 -7.29
CA THR A 17 4.84 -2.55 -6.98
C THR A 17 4.53 -3.36 -5.72
N THR A 18 3.82 -2.79 -4.75
CA THR A 18 3.35 -3.51 -3.55
C THR A 18 2.30 -4.56 -3.92
N LEU A 19 1.26 -4.19 -4.66
CA LEU A 19 0.09 -5.06 -4.89
C LEU A 19 0.27 -6.02 -6.09
N ALA A 20 1.28 -5.81 -6.94
CA ALA A 20 1.57 -6.64 -8.09
C ALA A 20 2.98 -7.26 -8.11
N SER A 21 3.74 -7.24 -6.99
CA SER A 21 5.05 -7.91 -6.88
C SER A 21 4.98 -9.44 -6.94
N GLY A 22 3.77 -10.02 -6.84
CA GLY A 22 3.55 -11.46 -6.71
C GLY A 22 3.31 -11.92 -5.27
N GLN A 23 3.37 -11.03 -4.28
CA GLN A 23 3.04 -11.36 -2.89
C GLN A 23 1.54 -11.51 -2.62
N CYS A 24 0.69 -10.92 -3.46
CA CYS A 24 -0.77 -11.00 -3.35
C CYS A 24 -1.45 -11.16 -4.71
N PHE A 25 -2.64 -11.76 -4.71
CA PHE A 25 -3.33 -12.18 -5.93
C PHE A 25 -4.78 -11.66 -6.06
N ARG A 26 -5.30 -11.02 -5.01
CA ARG A 26 -6.71 -10.58 -4.93
C ARG A 26 -6.88 -9.09 -5.21
N TRP A 27 -5.96 -8.49 -5.94
CA TRP A 27 -5.95 -7.07 -6.27
C TRP A 27 -6.05 -6.86 -7.78
N ARG A 28 -6.80 -5.85 -8.19
CA ARG A 28 -6.92 -5.41 -9.59
C ARG A 28 -6.87 -3.90 -9.66
N ALA A 29 -6.07 -3.37 -10.57
CA ALA A 29 -6.07 -1.96 -10.90
C ALA A 29 -7.25 -1.62 -11.81
N ASP A 30 -7.81 -0.41 -11.66
CA ASP A 30 -8.73 0.20 -12.61
C ASP A 30 -8.03 1.27 -13.47
N ASP A 31 -8.74 1.81 -14.46
CA ASP A 31 -8.20 2.81 -15.40
C ASP A 31 -7.84 4.15 -14.72
N SER A 32 -8.30 4.38 -13.49
CA SER A 32 -7.92 5.56 -12.70
C SER A 32 -6.62 5.37 -11.91
N GLY A 33 -6.02 4.18 -11.97
CA GLY A 33 -4.82 3.81 -11.21
C GLY A 33 -5.11 3.41 -9.76
N ALA A 34 -6.39 3.30 -9.37
CA ALA A 34 -6.77 2.78 -8.06
C ALA A 34 -6.80 1.26 -8.07
N TRP A 35 -6.62 0.67 -6.90
CA TRP A 35 -6.52 -0.76 -6.71
C TRP A 35 -7.69 -1.27 -5.89
N THR A 36 -8.48 -2.19 -6.44
CA THR A 36 -9.57 -2.85 -5.71
C THR A 36 -9.18 -4.27 -5.37
N GLY A 37 -9.37 -4.64 -4.11
CA GLY A 37 -9.08 -5.98 -3.62
C GLY A 37 -9.90 -6.32 -2.38
N VAL A 38 -9.43 -7.33 -1.64
CA VAL A 38 -10.10 -7.80 -0.43
C VAL A 38 -9.11 -7.93 0.72
N ILE A 39 -9.42 -7.29 1.84
CA ILE A 39 -8.68 -7.42 3.10
C ILE A 39 -9.65 -7.99 4.15
N GLY A 40 -9.36 -9.19 4.65
CA GLY A 40 -10.29 -9.92 5.51
C GLY A 40 -11.60 -10.22 4.76
N THR A 41 -12.70 -9.64 5.23
CA THR A 41 -14.04 -9.76 4.63
C THR A 41 -14.45 -8.54 3.82
N ASP A 42 -13.65 -7.48 3.81
CA ASP A 42 -13.99 -6.20 3.19
C ASP A 42 -13.46 -6.10 1.77
N ILE A 43 -14.31 -5.62 0.85
CA ILE A 43 -13.85 -5.12 -0.43
C ILE A 43 -13.25 -3.74 -0.16
N VAL A 44 -12.03 -3.52 -0.60
CA VAL A 44 -11.27 -2.29 -0.36
C VAL A 44 -10.78 -1.75 -1.70
N ARG A 45 -10.97 -0.45 -1.91
CA ARG A 45 -10.36 0.30 -3.00
C ARG A 45 -9.38 1.31 -2.43
N LEU A 46 -8.14 1.25 -2.92
CA LEU A 46 -7.01 2.05 -2.48
C LEU A 46 -6.48 2.93 -3.62
N ALA A 47 -6.16 4.18 -3.32
CA ALA A 47 -5.42 5.04 -4.22
C ALA A 47 -4.38 5.86 -3.44
N ARG A 48 -3.17 5.96 -3.98
CA ARG A 48 -2.14 6.86 -3.42
C ARG A 48 -2.54 8.30 -3.70
N THR A 49 -2.43 9.17 -2.70
CA THR A 49 -2.63 10.63 -2.82
C THR A 49 -1.43 11.37 -2.22
N PRO A 50 -1.29 12.69 -2.46
CA PRO A 50 -0.25 13.49 -1.80
C PRO A 50 -0.33 13.47 -0.27
N GLU A 51 -1.53 13.34 0.29
CA GLU A 51 -1.78 13.37 1.74
C GLU A 51 -1.65 11.99 2.39
N GLY A 52 -1.69 10.90 1.61
CA GLY A 52 -1.80 9.57 2.18
C GLY A 52 -2.33 8.49 1.24
N VAL A 53 -3.15 7.60 1.81
CA VAL A 53 -3.85 6.55 1.08
C VAL A 53 -5.34 6.81 1.18
N ALA A 54 -5.98 7.05 0.04
CA ALA A 54 -7.43 7.11 -0.03
C ALA A 54 -8.00 5.70 0.03
N ILE A 55 -9.00 5.52 0.89
CA ILE A 55 -9.66 4.25 1.20
C ILE A 55 -11.15 4.40 0.94
N GLU A 56 -11.68 3.47 0.18
CA GLU A 56 -13.11 3.19 0.10
C GLU A 56 -13.31 1.71 0.44
N SER A 57 -14.35 1.37 1.20
CA SER A 57 -14.57 -0.01 1.61
C SER A 57 -16.05 -0.36 1.81
N ALA A 58 -16.32 -1.67 1.88
CA ALA A 58 -17.59 -2.23 2.32
C ALA A 58 -17.40 -3.69 2.80
N PRO A 59 -18.18 -4.15 3.81
CA PRO A 59 -19.21 -3.40 4.53
C PRO A 59 -18.68 -2.45 5.62
N THR A 60 -17.44 -2.63 6.11
CA THR A 60 -16.89 -1.77 7.15
C THR A 60 -16.57 -0.37 6.60
N PRO A 61 -16.97 0.72 7.29
CA PRO A 61 -16.62 2.08 6.89
C PRO A 61 -15.11 2.29 6.80
N PRO A 62 -14.63 3.12 5.85
CA PRO A 62 -13.20 3.22 5.53
C PRO A 62 -12.36 3.80 6.68
N ALA A 63 -12.93 4.69 7.50
CA ALA A 63 -12.27 5.22 8.69
C ALA A 63 -12.02 4.14 9.76
N GLU A 64 -12.97 3.22 9.96
CA GLU A 64 -12.85 2.11 10.90
C GLU A 64 -11.86 1.04 10.41
N LEU A 65 -11.69 0.91 9.09
CA LEU A 65 -10.75 -0.03 8.48
C LEU A 65 -9.31 0.52 8.38
N ALA A 66 -9.11 1.81 8.64
CA ALA A 66 -7.86 2.52 8.39
C ALA A 66 -6.65 1.87 9.09
N GLU A 67 -6.77 1.53 10.38
CA GLU A 67 -5.69 0.86 11.13
C GLU A 67 -5.36 -0.52 10.56
N ARG A 68 -6.37 -1.29 10.14
CA ARG A 68 -6.17 -2.60 9.50
C ARG A 68 -5.47 -2.46 8.16
N ILE A 69 -5.81 -1.43 7.38
CA ILE A 69 -5.15 -1.14 6.10
C ILE A 69 -3.72 -0.68 6.33
N ALA A 70 -3.47 0.16 7.34
CA ALA A 70 -2.12 0.57 7.72
C ALA A 70 -1.24 -0.64 8.04
N ALA A 71 -1.75 -1.56 8.87
CA ALA A 71 -1.05 -2.79 9.22
C ALA A 71 -0.88 -3.74 8.02
N TYR A 72 -1.90 -3.89 7.16
CA TYR A 72 -1.83 -4.72 5.95
C TYR A 72 -0.75 -4.22 4.97
N LEU A 73 -0.64 -2.90 4.81
CA LEU A 73 0.39 -2.25 3.98
C LEU A 73 1.70 -2.03 4.74
N ARG A 74 1.80 -2.47 6.00
CA ARG A 74 2.98 -2.31 6.87
C ARG A 74 3.47 -0.86 6.94
N LEU A 75 2.57 0.12 7.08
CA LEU A 75 2.91 1.55 7.03
C LEU A 75 3.71 2.02 8.25
N ASP A 76 3.67 1.26 9.35
CA ASP A 76 4.44 1.47 10.57
C ASP A 76 5.91 1.03 10.47
N ASP A 77 6.28 0.27 9.44
CA ASP A 77 7.67 -0.08 9.20
C ASP A 77 8.49 1.12 8.73
N ASP A 78 9.67 1.28 9.35
CA ASP A 78 10.76 2.11 8.87
C ASP A 78 11.40 1.45 7.64
N LEU A 79 10.72 1.57 6.50
CA LEU A 79 11.17 1.02 5.22
C LEU A 79 12.57 1.55 4.83
N PRO A 80 12.90 2.85 4.98
CA PRO A 80 14.26 3.34 4.76
C PRO A 80 15.32 2.60 5.61
N ALA A 81 15.09 2.36 6.89
CA ALA A 81 16.02 1.62 7.74
C ALA A 81 16.15 0.15 7.33
N ILE A 82 15.04 -0.49 6.93
CA ILE A 82 15.06 -1.86 6.40
C ILE A 82 15.89 -1.94 5.13
N GLN A 83 15.63 -1.04 4.17
CA GLN A 83 16.34 -0.95 2.91
C GLN A 83 17.83 -0.67 3.11
N ALA A 84 18.19 0.26 3.99
CA ALA A 84 19.59 0.55 4.33
C ALA A 84 20.31 -0.68 4.92
N ARG A 85 19.61 -1.48 5.74
CA ARG A 85 20.19 -2.67 6.37
C ARG A 85 20.39 -3.84 5.41
N ILE A 86 19.52 -4.01 4.41
CA ILE A 86 19.65 -5.11 3.43
C ILE A 86 20.43 -4.70 2.17
N GLY A 87 20.50 -3.40 1.86
CA GLY A 87 21.14 -2.84 0.67
C GLY A 87 22.68 -2.78 0.74
N GLY A 88 23.32 -3.65 1.51
CA GLY A 88 24.78 -3.76 1.55
C GLY A 88 25.38 -4.31 0.25
N ASP A 89 24.67 -5.25 -0.38
CA ASP A 89 24.99 -5.82 -1.69
C ASP A 89 24.49 -4.93 -2.84
N GLU A 90 25.29 -4.80 -3.90
CA GLU A 90 25.00 -3.93 -5.06
C GLU A 90 23.73 -4.35 -5.81
N ARG A 91 23.49 -5.65 -6.01
CA ARG A 91 22.29 -6.14 -6.72
C ARG A 91 21.04 -5.88 -5.91
N ILE A 92 21.13 -6.02 -4.59
CA ILE A 92 20.01 -5.69 -3.69
C ILE A 92 19.74 -4.18 -3.73
N ARG A 93 20.79 -3.35 -3.72
CA ARG A 93 20.67 -1.90 -3.82
C ARG A 93 20.01 -1.45 -5.12
N GLU A 94 20.41 -2.02 -6.25
CA GLU A 94 19.75 -1.74 -7.55
C GLU A 94 18.25 -2.06 -7.53
N GLY A 95 17.87 -3.16 -6.87
CA GLY A 95 16.46 -3.51 -6.68
C GLY A 95 15.71 -2.50 -5.82
N ILE A 96 16.32 -2.04 -4.72
CA ILE A 96 15.77 -1.01 -3.83
C ILE A 96 15.59 0.30 -4.58
N ASP A 97 16.62 0.75 -5.29
CA ASP A 97 16.60 2.03 -6.02
C ASP A 97 15.53 2.03 -7.13
N ARG A 98 15.29 0.87 -7.74
CA ARG A 98 14.23 0.69 -8.74
C ARG A 98 12.82 0.68 -8.13
N TYR A 99 12.67 0.20 -6.89
CA TYR A 99 11.38 -0.01 -6.23
C TYR A 99 11.35 0.51 -4.79
N PRO A 100 11.62 1.81 -4.55
CA PRO A 100 11.85 2.34 -3.20
C PRO A 100 10.60 2.34 -2.32
N GLY A 101 9.41 2.26 -2.93
CA GLY A 101 8.11 2.24 -2.23
C GLY A 101 7.47 0.85 -2.13
N MET A 102 8.13 -0.21 -2.60
CA MET A 102 7.61 -1.58 -2.49
C MET A 102 7.63 -2.02 -1.02
N ARG A 103 6.52 -2.58 -0.55
CA ARG A 103 6.34 -3.12 0.81
C ARG A 103 5.91 -4.57 0.78
#